data_AF-A0A7W2L6L1-F1
#
_entry.id   AF-A0A7W2L6L1-F1
#
_cell.length_a   1.000
_cell.length_b   1.000
_cell.length_c   1.000
_cell.angle_alpha   90.00
_cell.angle_beta   90.00
_cell.angle_gamma   90.00
#
_symmetry.space_group_name_H-M   'P 1'
#
loop_
_entity.id
_entity.type
_entity.pdbx_description
1 polymer ?
#
loop_
_entity_poly.entity_id
_entity_poly.type
_entity_poly.pdbx_seq_one_letter_code
_entity_poly.pdbx_strand_id
1 'polypeptide(L)'
;MAFSMHAPPSVAGCGMVAIWFWMGYYDVRENLSDRTGVTMGNTEQCHYEVDILKHRRFYIFYAVLAVTIPVAALVMVWATNSQSMWIARSGALMACVAFLAHLSAGAMTKVLSPGGMVGMTYSATRAKYIGKIKRYDKIAIAVVIIGTVVWGFGDLIPVGVGQA
;
A
#
# COMPACT_ATOMS: atom_id res chain seq x y z
N MET A 1 32.57 -36.14 -16.30
CA MET A 1 32.24 -34.78 -16.78
C MET A 1 31.60 -34.05 -15.61
N ALA A 2 32.31 -33.08 -15.03
CA ALA A 2 31.92 -32.39 -13.80
C ALA A 2 30.99 -31.22 -14.12
N PHE A 3 29.78 -31.22 -13.56
CA PHE A 3 28.87 -30.08 -13.60
C PHE A 3 29.34 -29.03 -12.58
N SER A 4 29.91 -27.95 -13.09
CA SER A 4 30.25 -26.76 -12.30
C SER A 4 28.96 -25.99 -12.00
N MET A 5 28.47 -26.07 -10.76
CA MET A 5 27.37 -25.27 -10.25
C MET A 5 27.89 -23.87 -9.89
N HIS A 6 27.72 -22.92 -10.81
CA HIS A 6 27.93 -21.51 -10.54
C HIS A 6 26.60 -20.88 -10.10
N ALA A 7 26.45 -20.62 -8.80
CA ALA A 7 25.24 -19.99 -8.25
C ALA A 7 25.22 -18.49 -8.63
N PRO A 8 24.13 -17.96 -9.21
CA PRO A 8 24.05 -16.56 -9.60
C PRO A 8 23.92 -15.64 -8.37
N PRO A 9 24.69 -14.54 -8.30
CA PRO A 9 24.62 -13.56 -7.23
C PRO A 9 23.42 -12.62 -7.44
N SER A 10 22.21 -13.01 -7.01
CA SER A 10 21.06 -12.07 -7.07
C SER A 10 20.06 -12.14 -5.91
N VAL A 11 20.26 -13.02 -4.93
CA VAL A 11 19.25 -13.24 -3.86
C VAL A 11 19.42 -12.35 -2.63
N ALA A 12 20.51 -11.57 -2.55
CA ALA A 12 20.80 -10.72 -1.38
C ALA A 12 19.90 -9.46 -1.25
N GLY A 13 19.16 -9.09 -2.30
CA GLY A 13 18.36 -7.86 -2.30
C GLY A 13 16.97 -7.96 -1.64
N CYS A 14 16.36 -9.14 -1.59
CA CYS A 14 14.97 -9.27 -1.11
C CYS A 14 14.82 -9.17 0.41
N GLY A 15 15.87 -9.46 1.18
CA GLY A 15 15.81 -9.44 2.65
C GLY A 15 15.74 -8.04 3.27
N MET A 16 16.38 -7.03 2.65
CA MET A 16 16.43 -5.68 3.21
C MET A 16 15.09 -4.94 3.12
N VAL A 17 14.27 -5.19 2.10
CA VAL A 17 12.98 -4.49 1.93
C VAL A 17 12.01 -4.87 3.05
N ALA A 18 12.01 -6.13 3.49
CA ALA A 18 11.15 -6.61 4.58
C ALA A 18 11.51 -5.97 5.94
N ILE A 19 12.79 -5.71 6.21
CA ILE A 19 13.26 -5.13 7.47
C ILE A 19 12.87 -3.65 7.58
N TRP A 20 13.00 -2.87 6.50
CA TRP A 20 12.52 -1.47 6.47
C TRP A 20 11.00 -1.38 6.60
N PHE A 21 10.28 -2.35 6.04
CA PHE A 21 8.81 -2.46 6.17
C PHE A 21 8.36 -2.75 7.59
N TRP A 22 9.07 -3.63 8.29
CA TRP A 22 8.77 -3.97 9.68
C TRP A 22 9.06 -2.78 10.59
N MET A 23 10.18 -2.07 10.38
CA MET A 23 10.59 -0.94 11.22
C MET A 23 9.61 0.24 11.13
N GLY A 24 9.09 0.58 9.94
CA GLY A 24 8.09 1.65 9.78
C GLY A 24 6.72 1.33 10.40
N TYR A 25 6.38 0.05 10.56
CA TYR A 25 5.12 -0.37 11.18
C TYR A 25 5.16 -0.29 12.72
N TYR A 26 6.35 -0.52 13.32
CA TYR A 26 6.54 -0.45 14.76
C TYR A 26 6.68 0.98 15.27
N ASP A 27 7.37 1.86 14.53
CA ASP A 27 7.58 3.26 14.92
C ASP A 27 6.26 4.05 15.02
N VAL A 28 5.30 3.76 14.13
CA VAL A 28 3.94 4.35 14.21
C VAL A 28 3.17 3.85 15.44
N ARG A 29 3.45 2.64 15.91
CA ARG A 29 2.77 2.02 17.06
C ARG A 29 3.31 2.55 18.39
N GLU A 30 4.63 2.76 18.51
CA GLU A 30 5.26 3.32 19.72
C GLU A 30 4.89 4.80 19.91
N ASN A 31 4.90 5.61 18.85
CA ASN A 31 4.48 7.02 18.91
C ASN A 31 2.98 7.23 19.24
N LEU A 32 2.14 6.19 19.11
CA LEU A 32 0.74 6.26 19.55
C LEU A 32 0.58 6.04 21.05
N SER A 33 1.47 5.25 21.66
CA SER A 33 1.39 4.93 23.09
C SER A 33 1.81 6.12 23.97
N ASP A 34 2.65 7.02 23.44
CA ASP A 34 3.25 8.13 24.20
C ASP A 34 2.42 9.43 24.17
N ARG A 35 1.46 9.56 23.24
CA ARG A 35 0.66 10.79 23.05
C ARG A 35 -0.71 10.81 23.71
N THR A 36 -1.10 9.74 24.42
CA THR A 36 -2.38 9.69 25.16
C THR A 36 -2.38 10.53 26.44
N GLY A 37 -1.27 11.21 26.76
CA GLY A 37 -1.12 11.99 28.00
C GLY A 37 -1.57 13.45 27.98
N VAL A 38 -1.97 14.09 26.86
CA VAL A 38 -2.03 15.56 26.84
C VAL A 38 -3.24 16.16 26.10
N THR A 39 -3.89 17.09 26.82
CA THR A 39 -4.88 18.14 26.46
C THR A 39 -6.36 17.79 26.38
N MET A 40 -7.03 17.93 27.54
CA MET A 40 -8.47 18.18 27.62
C MET A 40 -8.76 19.63 27.23
N GLY A 41 -9.36 19.85 26.06
CA GLY A 41 -9.65 21.18 25.52
C GLY A 41 -10.78 21.18 24.49
N ASN A 42 -12.01 20.95 24.95
CA ASN A 42 -13.27 21.52 24.46
C ASN A 42 -13.66 21.45 22.95
N THR A 43 -13.41 20.33 22.30
CA THR A 43 -14.39 19.71 21.38
C THR A 43 -14.34 18.22 21.65
N GLU A 44 -15.48 17.54 21.90
CA GLU A 44 -15.53 16.08 22.07
C GLU A 44 -15.27 15.37 20.73
N GLN A 45 -14.11 15.62 20.11
CA GLN A 45 -13.61 14.80 19.03
C GLN A 45 -13.30 13.43 19.62
N CYS A 46 -14.11 12.45 19.23
CA CYS A 46 -13.96 11.06 19.60
C CYS A 46 -12.52 10.61 19.25
N HIS A 47 -11.74 10.17 20.24
CA HIS A 47 -10.33 9.78 20.06
C HIS A 47 -10.10 8.86 18.84
N TYR A 48 -11.06 7.95 18.60
CA TYR A 48 -11.06 7.04 17.44
C TYR A 48 -11.04 7.75 16.08
N GLU A 49 -11.63 8.94 15.95
CA GLU A 49 -11.69 9.68 14.68
C GLU A 49 -10.30 10.19 14.28
N VAL A 50 -9.50 10.65 15.24
CA VAL A 50 -8.14 11.14 15.00
C VAL A 50 -7.24 10.02 14.46
N ASP A 51 -7.33 8.83 15.05
CA ASP A 51 -6.55 7.66 14.62
C ASP A 51 -6.94 7.20 13.22
N ILE A 52 -8.24 7.18 12.92
CA ILE A 52 -8.74 6.82 11.57
C ILE A 52 -8.23 7.83 10.54
N LEU A 53 -8.25 9.13 10.85
CA LEU A 53 -7.77 10.18 9.94
C LEU A 53 -6.25 10.06 9.70
N LYS A 54 -5.47 9.74 10.72
CA LYS A 54 -4.02 9.51 10.60
C LYS A 54 -3.73 8.35 9.64
N HIS A 55 -4.38 7.21 9.83
CA HIS A 55 -4.21 6.05 8.94
C HIS A 55 -4.72 6.33 7.53
N ARG A 56 -5.82 7.07 7.38
CA ARG A 56 -6.36 7.46 6.07
C ARG A 56 -5.35 8.24 5.23
N ARG A 57 -4.56 9.12 5.85
CA ARG A 57 -3.51 9.87 5.14
C ARG A 57 -2.45 8.94 4.55
N PHE A 58 -2.00 7.93 5.31
CA PHE A 58 -1.05 6.93 4.82
C PHE A 58 -1.65 6.08 3.69
N TYR A 59 -2.91 5.67 3.82
CA TYR A 59 -3.61 4.94 2.75
C TYR A 59 -3.62 5.75 1.44
N ILE A 60 -4.02 7.02 1.50
CA ILE A 60 -4.10 7.89 0.32
C ILE A 60 -2.71 8.06 -0.30
N PHE A 61 -1.69 8.25 0.54
CA PHE A 61 -0.30 8.37 0.07
C PHE A 61 0.14 7.13 -0.72
N TYR A 62 -0.04 5.92 -0.17
CA TYR A 62 0.30 4.68 -0.87
C TYR A 62 -0.57 4.44 -2.11
N ALA A 63 -1.86 4.74 -2.05
CA ALA A 63 -2.76 4.59 -3.20
C ALA A 63 -2.36 5.49 -4.37
N VAL A 64 -2.00 6.75 -4.11
CA VAL A 64 -1.49 7.67 -5.13
C VAL A 64 -0.16 7.16 -5.66
N LEU A 65 0.76 6.75 -4.78
CA LEU A 65 2.06 6.22 -5.18
C LEU A 65 1.91 5.01 -6.11
N ALA A 66 1.02 4.07 -5.78
CA ALA A 66 0.75 2.87 -6.58
C ALA A 66 0.31 3.19 -8.01
N VAL A 67 -0.46 4.27 -8.21
CA VAL A 67 -0.91 4.70 -9.54
C VAL A 67 0.17 5.52 -10.27
N THR A 68 0.90 6.37 -9.55
CA THR A 68 1.93 7.22 -10.17
C THR A 68 3.11 6.44 -10.75
N ILE A 69 3.49 5.30 -10.14
CA ILE A 69 4.59 4.45 -10.62
C ILE A 69 4.39 3.93 -12.06
N PRO A 70 3.29 3.20 -12.39
CA PRO A 70 3.06 2.72 -13.74
C PRO A 70 2.81 3.86 -14.74
N VAL A 71 2.20 4.97 -14.30
CA VAL A 71 2.02 6.16 -15.15
C VAL A 71 3.38 6.78 -15.51
N ALA A 72 4.29 6.92 -14.55
CA ALA A 72 5.64 7.40 -14.82
C ALA A 72 6.43 6.46 -15.74
N ALA A 73 6.26 5.14 -15.58
CA ALA A 73 6.85 4.15 -16.48
C ALA A 73 6.32 4.29 -17.91
N LEU A 74 5.01 4.49 -18.10
CA LEU A 74 4.40 4.74 -19.41
C LEU A 74 4.95 6.01 -20.06
N VAL A 75 5.06 7.11 -19.30
CA VAL A 75 5.63 8.37 -19.79
C VAL A 75 7.10 8.19 -20.21
N MET A 76 7.90 7.45 -19.43
CA MET A 76 9.28 7.14 -19.80
C MET A 76 9.37 6.35 -21.09
N VAL A 77 8.57 5.29 -21.25
CA VAL A 77 8.55 4.48 -22.48
C VAL A 77 8.19 5.32 -23.69
N TRP A 78 7.20 6.21 -23.55
CA TRP A 78 6.80 7.13 -24.61
C TRP A 78 7.92 8.13 -24.99
N ALA A 79 8.64 8.64 -23.99
CA ALA A 79 9.71 9.62 -24.21
C ALA A 79 10.99 9.00 -24.80
N THR A 80 11.37 7.80 -24.37
CA THR A 80 12.66 7.19 -24.74
C THR A 80 12.58 6.14 -25.84
N ASN A 81 11.38 5.85 -26.38
CA ASN A 81 11.11 4.76 -27.33
C ASN A 81 11.78 3.43 -26.89
N SER A 82 11.90 3.22 -25.58
CA SER A 82 12.61 2.07 -25.01
C SER A 82 11.69 0.86 -24.92
N GLN A 83 12.32 -0.32 -24.89
CA GLN A 83 11.63 -1.61 -24.91
C GLN A 83 10.57 -1.75 -23.79
N SER A 84 9.46 -2.40 -24.13
CA SER A 84 8.26 -2.68 -23.32
C SER A 84 8.52 -3.34 -21.96
N MET A 85 9.72 -3.90 -21.74
CA MET A 85 10.12 -4.57 -20.49
C MET A 85 9.95 -3.70 -19.23
N TRP A 86 10.05 -2.38 -19.35
CA TRP A 86 9.86 -1.46 -18.21
C TRP A 86 8.41 -1.44 -17.69
N ILE A 87 7.43 -1.63 -18.58
CA ILE A 87 6.00 -1.66 -18.21
C ILE A 87 5.72 -2.89 -17.35
N ALA A 88 6.20 -4.06 -17.77
CA ALA A 88 6.05 -5.30 -17.00
C ALA A 88 6.61 -5.17 -15.58
N ARG A 89 7.82 -4.59 -15.43
CA ARG A 89 8.46 -4.41 -14.11
C ARG A 89 7.73 -3.40 -13.22
N SER A 90 7.15 -2.35 -13.81
CA SER A 90 6.39 -1.34 -13.06
C SER A 90 5.13 -1.92 -12.42
N GLY A 91 4.54 -2.97 -13.00
CA GLY A 91 3.37 -3.68 -12.45
C GLY A 91 3.65 -4.34 -11.10
N ALA A 92 4.84 -4.92 -10.91
CA ALA A 92 5.23 -5.52 -9.62
C ALA A 92 5.33 -4.46 -8.52
N LEU A 93 5.94 -3.31 -8.83
CA LEU A 93 6.04 -2.18 -7.88
C LEU A 93 4.65 -1.63 -7.53
N MET A 94 3.77 -1.46 -8.53
CA MET A 94 2.37 -1.07 -8.32
C MET A 94 1.67 -2.06 -7.36
N ALA A 95 1.79 -3.37 -7.58
CA ALA A 95 1.17 -4.38 -6.74
C ALA A 95 1.70 -4.34 -5.30
N CYS A 96 3.02 -4.20 -5.09
CA CYS A 96 3.62 -4.08 -3.76
C CYS A 96 3.12 -2.85 -3.01
N VAL A 97 3.05 -1.69 -3.66
CA VAL A 97 2.57 -0.45 -3.04
C VAL A 97 1.05 -0.48 -2.82
N ALA A 98 0.29 -1.11 -3.71
CA ALA A 98 -1.14 -1.32 -3.50
C ALA A 98 -1.41 -2.25 -2.31
N PHE A 99 -0.56 -3.26 -2.11
CA PHE A 99 -0.64 -4.14 -0.95
C PHE A 99 -0.33 -3.40 0.37
N LEU A 100 0.61 -2.46 0.37
CA LEU A 100 0.83 -1.52 1.48
C LEU A 100 -0.43 -0.72 1.81
N ALA A 101 -1.09 -0.18 0.78
CA ALA A 101 -2.35 0.53 0.97
C ALA A 101 -3.39 -0.40 1.60
N HIS A 102 -3.50 -1.66 1.16
CA HIS A 102 -4.40 -2.65 1.75
C HIS A 102 -4.09 -2.90 3.24
N LEU A 103 -2.83 -3.10 3.63
CA LEU A 103 -2.44 -3.27 5.04
C LEU A 103 -2.85 -2.06 5.90
N SER A 104 -2.69 -0.85 5.38
CA SER A 104 -3.10 0.38 6.08
C SER A 104 -4.62 0.49 6.26
N ALA A 105 -5.41 0.01 5.30
CA ALA A 105 -6.87 -0.09 5.43
C ALA A 105 -7.27 -1.16 6.46
N GLY A 106 -6.54 -2.28 6.52
CA GLY A 106 -6.67 -3.30 7.56
C GLY A 106 -6.40 -2.73 8.95
N ALA A 107 -5.40 -1.86 9.11
CA ALA A 107 -5.13 -1.18 10.38
C ALA A 107 -6.30 -0.30 10.84
N MET A 108 -6.94 0.46 9.93
CA MET A 108 -8.16 1.23 10.25
C MET A 108 -9.31 0.36 10.74
N THR A 109 -9.46 -0.84 10.15
CA THR A 109 -10.50 -1.80 10.55
C THR A 109 -10.25 -2.32 11.97
N LYS A 110 -8.98 -2.56 12.34
CA LYS A 110 -8.60 -2.99 13.69
C LYS A 110 -8.88 -1.93 14.75
N VAL A 111 -8.63 -0.65 14.47
CA VAL A 111 -8.98 0.48 15.36
C VAL A 111 -10.49 0.51 15.63
N LEU A 112 -11.30 0.20 14.60
CA LEU A 112 -12.75 0.10 14.71
C LEU A 112 -13.25 -1.25 15.24
N SER A 113 -12.40 -2.18 15.65
CA SER A 113 -12.83 -3.46 16.24
C SER A 113 -11.95 -3.83 17.43
N PRO A 114 -11.90 -2.98 18.48
CA PRO A 114 -11.11 -3.28 19.67
C PRO A 114 -11.73 -4.48 20.41
N GLY A 115 -10.89 -5.35 20.96
CA GLY A 115 -11.37 -6.38 21.89
C GLY A 115 -11.64 -5.73 23.25
N GLY A 116 -12.88 -5.78 23.74
CA GLY A 116 -13.24 -5.34 25.11
C GLY A 116 -14.39 -4.33 25.18
N MET A 117 -14.54 -3.68 26.34
CA MET A 117 -15.52 -2.62 26.58
C MET A 117 -15.09 -1.32 25.86
N VAL A 118 -16.01 -0.75 25.08
CA VAL A 118 -15.81 0.48 24.31
C VAL A 118 -16.70 1.61 24.84
N GLY A 119 -16.24 2.85 24.71
CA GLY A 119 -17.02 4.02 25.12
C GLY A 119 -18.32 4.19 24.31
N MET A 120 -19.31 4.86 24.90
CA MET A 120 -20.64 5.08 24.28
C MET A 120 -20.57 5.76 22.89
N THR A 121 -19.54 6.60 22.66
CA THR A 121 -19.33 7.34 21.40
C THR A 121 -18.80 6.50 20.25
N TYR A 122 -18.33 5.28 20.52
CA TYR A 122 -17.75 4.39 19.51
C TYR A 122 -18.78 3.89 18.49
N SER A 123 -20.01 3.60 18.91
CA SER A 123 -21.05 3.04 18.04
C SER A 123 -21.41 3.97 16.87
N ALA A 124 -21.55 5.28 17.16
CA ALA A 124 -21.83 6.32 16.19
C ALA A 124 -20.68 6.49 15.18
N THR A 125 -19.43 6.54 15.69
CA THR A 125 -18.23 6.67 14.85
C THR A 125 -18.04 5.44 13.95
N ARG A 126 -18.24 4.24 14.49
CA ARG A 126 -18.15 2.99 13.73
C ARG A 126 -19.17 2.97 12.58
N ALA A 127 -20.43 3.29 12.85
CA ALA A 127 -21.47 3.31 11.83
C ALA A 127 -21.13 4.27 10.67
N LYS A 128 -20.55 5.44 10.97
CA LYS A 128 -20.13 6.45 9.99
C LYS A 128 -18.96 6.01 9.10
N TYR A 129 -17.98 5.31 9.66
CA TYR A 129 -16.71 5.02 8.97
C TYR A 129 -16.57 3.59 8.42
N ILE A 130 -17.28 2.61 8.98
CA ILE A 130 -17.10 1.20 8.59
C ILE A 130 -17.38 0.94 7.11
N GLY A 131 -18.42 1.58 6.56
CA GLY A 131 -18.76 1.46 5.15
C GLY A 131 -17.68 2.05 4.22
N LYS A 132 -17.04 3.14 4.64
CA LYS A 132 -15.97 3.80 3.89
C LYS A 132 -14.70 2.96 3.89
N ILE A 133 -14.31 2.42 5.05
CA ILE A 133 -13.11 1.58 5.19
C ILE A 133 -13.26 0.30 4.37
N LYS A 134 -14.42 -0.36 4.39
CA LYS A 134 -14.70 -1.53 3.54
C LYS A 134 -14.58 -1.22 2.03
N ARG A 135 -14.92 0.00 1.60
CA ARG A 135 -14.71 0.42 0.20
C ARG A 135 -13.23 0.59 -0.12
N TYR A 136 -12.47 1.25 0.75
CA TYR A 136 -11.02 1.40 0.57
C TYR A 136 -10.29 0.06 0.50
N ASP A 137 -10.72 -0.89 1.32
CA ASP A 137 -10.19 -2.25 1.33
C ASP A 137 -10.40 -2.95 -0.02
N LYS A 138 -11.64 -2.95 -0.53
CA LYS A 138 -11.98 -3.49 -1.85
C LYS A 138 -11.22 -2.83 -2.99
N ILE A 139 -11.08 -1.50 -2.94
CA ILE A 139 -10.32 -0.73 -3.94
C ILE A 139 -8.85 -1.15 -3.90
N ALA A 140 -8.24 -1.25 -2.73
CA ALA A 140 -6.84 -1.64 -2.61
C ALA A 140 -6.61 -3.05 -3.17
N ILE A 141 -7.48 -4.01 -2.86
CA ILE A 141 -7.42 -5.36 -3.42
C ILE A 141 -7.55 -5.32 -4.96
N ALA A 142 -8.49 -4.54 -5.49
CA ALA A 142 -8.64 -4.40 -6.94
C ALA A 142 -7.37 -3.83 -7.61
N VAL A 143 -6.74 -2.81 -7.00
CA VAL A 143 -5.49 -2.24 -7.50
C VAL A 143 -4.34 -3.25 -7.45
N VAL A 144 -4.25 -4.08 -6.40
CA VAL A 144 -3.27 -5.18 -6.34
C VAL A 144 -3.49 -6.16 -7.50
N ILE A 145 -4.73 -6.58 -7.74
CA ILE A 145 -5.05 -7.51 -8.84
C ILE A 145 -4.65 -6.89 -10.18
N ILE A 146 -4.99 -5.62 -10.42
CA ILE A 146 -4.57 -4.91 -11.65
C ILE A 146 -3.04 -4.89 -11.76
N GLY A 147 -2.32 -4.53 -10.70
CA GLY A 147 -0.86 -4.55 -10.69
C GLY A 147 -0.28 -5.93 -11.01
N THR A 148 -0.86 -7.00 -10.47
CA THR A 148 -0.43 -8.38 -10.78
C THR A 148 -0.72 -8.78 -12.23
N VAL A 149 -1.84 -8.33 -12.80
CA VAL A 149 -2.17 -8.56 -14.21
C VAL A 149 -1.21 -7.79 -15.11
N VAL A 150 -0.96 -6.51 -14.85
CA VAL A 150 0.02 -5.69 -15.60
C VAL A 150 1.42 -6.30 -15.50
N TRP A 151 1.78 -6.84 -14.34
CA TRP A 151 3.07 -7.52 -14.16
C TRP A 151 3.16 -8.83 -14.96
N GLY A 152 2.14 -9.69 -14.88
CA GLY A 152 2.15 -10.99 -15.54
C GLY A 152 1.92 -10.94 -17.06
N PHE A 153 1.14 -9.98 -17.53
CA PHE A 153 0.79 -9.80 -18.95
C PHE A 153 1.53 -8.65 -19.62
N GLY A 154 2.41 -7.93 -18.91
CA GLY A 154 3.13 -6.78 -19.46
C GLY A 154 3.99 -7.10 -20.68
N ASP A 155 4.44 -8.35 -20.82
CA ASP A 155 5.19 -8.84 -21.98
C ASP A 155 4.30 -9.17 -23.19
N LEU A 156 3.01 -9.43 -22.95
CA LEU A 156 2.02 -9.80 -23.96
C LEU A 156 1.35 -8.58 -24.61
N ILE A 157 1.59 -7.36 -24.13
CA ILE A 157 1.03 -6.14 -24.72
C ILE A 157 1.95 -5.73 -25.88
N PRO A 158 1.53 -5.90 -27.15
CA PRO A 158 2.32 -5.42 -28.29
C PRO A 158 2.24 -3.90 -28.34
N VAL A 159 3.11 -3.23 -27.60
CA VAL A 159 3.34 -1.79 -27.73
C VAL A 159 4.19 -1.58 -28.98
N GLY A 160 3.60 -1.75 -30.17
CA GLY A 160 4.40 -1.79 -31.40
C GLY A 160 3.68 -2.00 -32.73
N VAL A 161 2.38 -1.69 -32.87
CA VAL A 161 1.65 -1.84 -34.16
C VAL A 161 1.94 -0.67 -35.13
N GLY A 162 3.15 -0.10 -35.12
CA GLY A 162 3.44 1.15 -35.83
C GLY A 162 4.87 1.35 -36.33
N GLN A 163 5.64 0.28 -36.55
CA GLN A 163 6.86 0.36 -37.35
C GLN A 163 6.72 -0.56 -38.58
N ALA A 164 5.95 -0.07 -39.55
CA ALA A 164 5.97 -0.52 -40.94
C ALA A 164 6.37 0.68 -41.80
#